data_AF-A0A5B6YK68-F1
#
_entry.id   AF-A0A5B6YK68-F1
#
_cell.length_a   1.000
_cell.length_b   1.000
_cell.length_c   1.000
_cell.angle_alpha   90.00
_cell.angle_beta   90.00
_cell.angle_gamma   90.00
#
_symmetry.space_group_name_H-M   'P 1'
#
loop_
_entity.id
_entity.type
_entity.pdbx_description
1 polymer ?
#
loop_
_entity_poly.entity_id
_entity_poly.type
_entity_poly.pdbx_seq_one_letter_code
_entity_poly.pdbx_strand_id
1 'polypeptide(L)'
;MEGGIHPGTDTSAFRDCFSLAWKNPYVLRLAFSAGIGGLLFGYDTGVISGALLYIRDDFKSVDKETVLQEIIVSMAVAGAIIGAAVGGWLNDKLGRRTTILIADFLFFVGAVVMASAPNPAVLIIGRVFVGFGVGMASMTAPLYISEASPAKVRGALVSTNGFLITGGQFLSYLINLAFTKAPGTWRWMLGVAGIPALVQFILMLLLPESPRWLYRKGREEEAKTILRKIYTAEEVETEIEALKESIETEIREKGSSEKISLVKLLQTKTVRRGLIAGVGLQVFQQFVGINTVMYYSPTIVQLAGFASNQTALLLSLVTAGLNALGSIVSIYFIDRTGRKKLLVISLCGVIISLGLLSAVFHETTSHSPAVSATETSHFAAYTCPDYSSSRTSAVWDCTKCLKASSPDCGFCASSADKLFPGACLISNDTVKDMCHGEDRLWYTRGCPSKYGWLALIGLALYIIFFSPGMGTVPWIVNSEIYPLRFRGVCGGIAATANWISNLIVAQSFLSLTQAIGTSWTFLIFGVISVVALFFVLIFVPETKGLPIEEVEKMLEMRALHLKFWEKRPDPSQKNQVV
;
A
#
# COMPACT_ATOMS: atom_id res chain seq x y z
N MET A 1 -30.03 -14.03 -19.16
CA MET A 1 -29.64 -13.09 -20.23
C MET A 1 -30.04 -11.71 -19.74
N GLU A 2 -29.07 -10.80 -19.59
CA GLU A 2 -29.20 -9.35 -19.81
C GLU A 2 -27.91 -8.69 -19.34
N GLY A 3 -27.15 -8.21 -20.32
CA GLY A 3 -25.89 -7.49 -20.17
C GLY A 3 -25.73 -6.56 -21.37
N GLY A 4 -26.73 -5.69 -21.56
CA GLY A 4 -26.70 -4.66 -22.60
C GLY A 4 -25.87 -3.46 -22.15
N ILE A 5 -24.74 -3.25 -22.81
CA ILE A 5 -23.89 -2.07 -22.61
C ILE A 5 -24.60 -0.87 -23.26
N HIS A 6 -25.09 0.08 -22.45
CA HIS A 6 -25.50 1.39 -22.94
C HIS A 6 -24.26 2.29 -23.10
N PRO A 7 -23.96 2.80 -24.31
CA PRO A 7 -22.82 3.68 -24.55
C PRO A 7 -23.16 5.09 -24.06
N GLY A 8 -22.95 5.35 -22.76
CA GLY A 8 -23.13 6.69 -22.18
C GLY A 8 -22.97 6.83 -20.66
N THR A 9 -22.61 5.77 -19.93
CA THR A 9 -22.92 5.62 -18.49
C THR A 9 -21.91 6.12 -17.45
N ASP A 10 -20.68 6.52 -17.79
CA ASP A 10 -19.67 6.68 -16.72
C ASP A 10 -19.63 8.07 -16.07
N THR A 11 -19.89 9.15 -16.81
CA THR A 11 -20.15 10.46 -16.18
C THR A 11 -21.51 10.51 -15.48
N SER A 12 -22.45 9.65 -15.85
CA SER A 12 -23.72 9.52 -15.15
C SER A 12 -23.54 8.75 -13.84
N ALA A 13 -22.81 7.63 -13.79
CA ALA A 13 -22.64 6.84 -12.56
C ALA A 13 -22.04 7.63 -11.36
N PHE A 14 -21.08 8.53 -11.58
CA PHE A 14 -20.52 9.36 -10.51
C PHE A 14 -21.45 10.50 -10.10
N ARG A 15 -22.11 11.15 -11.08
CA ARG A 15 -23.18 12.13 -10.82
C ARG A 15 -24.38 11.49 -10.13
N ASP A 16 -24.69 10.26 -10.49
CA ASP A 16 -25.76 9.43 -9.95
C ASP A 16 -25.38 8.94 -8.57
N CYS A 17 -24.10 8.62 -8.30
CA CYS A 17 -23.60 8.38 -6.94
C CYS A 17 -23.73 9.63 -6.06
N PHE A 18 -23.43 10.82 -6.60
CA PHE A 18 -23.65 12.09 -5.91
C PHE A 18 -25.14 12.41 -5.73
N SER A 19 -25.99 12.07 -6.70
CA SER A 19 -27.44 12.27 -6.61
C SER A 19 -28.11 11.24 -5.68
N LEU A 20 -27.63 9.99 -5.65
CA LEU A 20 -28.01 8.95 -4.69
C LEU A 20 -27.48 9.25 -3.29
N ALA A 21 -26.29 9.85 -3.16
CA ALA A 21 -25.78 10.35 -1.89
C ALA A 21 -26.75 11.38 -1.28
N TRP A 22 -27.42 12.18 -2.12
CA TRP A 22 -28.46 13.11 -1.70
C TRP A 22 -29.83 12.44 -1.47
N LYS A 23 -30.19 11.42 -2.26
CA LYS A 23 -31.48 10.71 -2.16
C LYS A 23 -31.55 9.66 -1.06
N ASN A 24 -30.45 9.00 -0.70
CA ASN A 24 -30.39 7.90 0.28
C ASN A 24 -29.13 8.02 1.19
N PRO A 25 -29.17 8.90 2.22
CA PRO A 25 -28.04 9.09 3.13
C PRO A 25 -27.67 7.84 3.92
N TYR A 26 -28.58 6.86 4.00
CA TYR A 26 -28.38 5.58 4.67
C TYR A 26 -27.26 4.74 4.04
N VAL A 27 -27.27 4.59 2.70
CA VAL A 27 -26.29 3.78 1.97
C VAL A 27 -24.90 4.44 2.03
N LEU A 28 -24.84 5.77 1.97
CA LEU A 28 -23.58 6.51 2.09
C LEU A 28 -22.99 6.39 3.50
N ARG A 29 -23.82 6.51 4.56
CA ARG A 29 -23.37 6.29 5.93
C ARG A 29 -22.84 4.88 6.12
N LEU A 30 -23.50 3.88 5.54
CA LEU A 30 -23.05 2.48 5.60
C LEU A 30 -21.70 2.31 4.89
N ALA A 31 -21.57 2.81 3.67
CA ALA A 31 -20.35 2.69 2.89
C ALA A 31 -19.17 3.44 3.53
N PHE A 32 -19.40 4.64 4.03
CA PHE A 32 -18.35 5.43 4.70
C PHE A 32 -17.94 4.81 6.04
N SER A 33 -18.91 4.36 6.85
CA SER A 33 -18.62 3.71 8.14
C SER A 33 -17.80 2.43 7.95
N ALA A 34 -18.19 1.58 7.00
CA ALA A 34 -17.42 0.38 6.68
C ALA A 34 -16.07 0.71 6.01
N GLY A 35 -16.02 1.80 5.24
CA GLY A 35 -14.81 2.30 4.58
C GLY A 35 -13.75 2.84 5.54
N ILE A 36 -14.08 3.15 6.80
CA ILE A 36 -13.09 3.52 7.82
C ILE A 36 -12.04 2.40 7.98
N GLY A 37 -12.41 1.13 7.69
CA GLY A 37 -11.45 0.02 7.71
C GLY A 37 -10.32 0.20 6.69
N GLY A 38 -10.63 0.77 5.53
CA GLY A 38 -9.63 1.21 4.56
C GLY A 38 -8.76 2.34 5.11
N LEU A 39 -9.36 3.33 5.77
CA LEU A 39 -8.62 4.43 6.41
C LEU A 39 -7.65 3.92 7.47
N LEU A 40 -8.05 2.96 8.30
CA LEU A 40 -7.19 2.32 9.31
C LEU A 40 -5.99 1.62 8.70
N PHE A 41 -6.20 0.88 7.61
CA PHE A 41 -5.10 0.24 6.86
C PHE A 41 -4.11 1.27 6.31
N GLY A 42 -4.64 2.32 5.69
CA GLY A 42 -3.82 3.42 5.18
C GLY A 42 -3.04 4.13 6.28
N TYR A 43 -3.71 4.40 7.40
CA TYR A 43 -3.13 5.07 8.55
C TYR A 43 -1.97 4.25 9.15
N ASP A 44 -2.17 2.95 9.40
CA ASP A 44 -1.11 2.08 9.92
C ASP A 44 0.12 2.04 8.99
N THR A 45 -0.14 2.01 7.68
CA THR A 45 0.91 2.00 6.66
C THR A 45 1.75 3.28 6.67
N GLY A 46 1.15 4.45 6.82
CA GLY A 46 1.87 5.72 6.80
C GLY A 46 2.39 6.17 8.17
N VAL A 47 1.73 5.80 9.27
CA VAL A 47 2.14 6.26 10.61
C VAL A 47 3.49 5.67 11.02
N ILE A 48 3.75 4.40 10.68
CA ILE A 48 5.01 3.73 11.02
C ILE A 48 6.21 4.41 10.37
N SER A 49 6.06 4.98 9.17
CA SER A 49 7.20 5.57 8.45
C SER A 49 7.80 6.75 9.19
N GLY A 50 6.96 7.55 9.86
CA GLY A 50 7.39 8.66 10.69
C GLY A 50 7.70 8.26 12.11
N ALA A 51 6.88 7.41 12.73
CA ALA A 51 7.12 6.92 14.08
C ALA A 51 8.46 6.19 14.20
N LEU A 52 8.87 5.45 13.16
CA LEU A 52 10.13 4.71 13.14
C LEU A 52 11.36 5.60 13.32
N LEU A 53 11.33 6.85 12.84
CA LEU A 53 12.43 7.79 13.07
C LEU A 53 12.67 8.04 14.56
N TYR A 54 11.58 8.27 15.31
CA TYR A 54 11.63 8.56 16.74
C TYR A 54 11.78 7.31 17.61
N ILE A 55 11.26 6.15 17.17
CA ILE A 55 11.46 4.86 17.86
C ILE A 55 12.94 4.50 17.89
N ARG A 56 13.68 4.80 16.82
CA ARG A 56 15.14 4.61 16.76
C ARG A 56 15.86 5.53 17.73
N ASP A 57 15.46 6.80 17.79
CA ASP A 57 16.03 7.78 18.72
C ASP A 57 15.81 7.35 20.19
N ASP A 58 14.63 6.79 20.53
CA ASP A 58 14.31 6.31 21.88
C ASP A 58 14.99 4.96 22.23
N PHE A 59 15.04 4.02 21.29
CA PHE A 59 15.58 2.67 21.52
C PHE A 59 16.87 2.43 20.73
N LYS A 60 18.01 2.56 21.42
CA LYS A 60 19.35 2.34 20.83
C LYS A 60 19.53 0.97 20.17
N SER A 61 18.85 -0.08 20.66
CA SER A 61 18.86 -1.40 20.04
C SER A 61 18.19 -1.40 18.67
N VAL A 62 17.15 -0.59 18.48
CA VAL A 62 16.43 -0.44 17.21
C VAL A 62 17.25 0.36 16.22
N ASP A 63 17.98 1.40 16.64
CA ASP A 63 18.84 2.15 15.71
C ASP A 63 19.99 1.28 15.16
N LYS A 64 20.62 0.49 16.03
CA LYS A 64 21.75 -0.38 15.67
C LYS A 64 21.39 -1.58 14.81
N GLU A 65 20.24 -2.20 15.05
CA GLU A 65 19.81 -3.40 14.32
C GLU A 65 18.80 -3.05 13.22
N THR A 66 19.27 -3.00 11.97
CA THR A 66 18.40 -2.79 10.80
C THR A 66 17.32 -3.85 10.68
N VAL A 67 17.66 -5.11 10.99
CA VAL A 67 16.72 -6.23 11.04
C VAL A 67 15.59 -5.97 12.04
N LEU A 68 15.88 -5.36 13.19
CA LEU A 68 14.84 -5.05 14.19
C LEU A 68 13.87 -3.96 13.69
N GLN A 69 14.37 -2.97 12.96
CA GLN A 69 13.54 -1.95 12.31
C GLN A 69 12.61 -2.58 11.28
N GLU A 70 13.16 -3.48 10.45
CA GLU A 70 12.40 -4.22 9.44
C GLU A 70 11.35 -5.13 10.07
N ILE A 71 11.65 -5.78 11.20
CA ILE A 71 10.68 -6.57 11.97
C ILE A 71 9.54 -5.68 12.49
N ILE A 72 9.83 -4.52 13.08
CA ILE A 72 8.79 -3.62 13.60
C ILE A 72 7.80 -3.20 12.50
N VAL A 73 8.29 -2.88 11.30
CA VAL A 73 7.44 -2.51 10.15
C VAL A 73 6.66 -3.72 9.62
N SER A 74 7.34 -4.84 9.43
CA SER A 74 6.81 -6.00 8.71
C SER A 74 5.84 -6.87 9.53
N MET A 75 5.94 -6.87 10.86
CA MET A 75 5.08 -7.73 11.70
C MET A 75 3.59 -7.34 11.64
N ALA A 76 3.27 -6.09 11.31
CA ALA A 76 1.89 -5.68 11.01
C ALA A 76 1.38 -6.36 9.73
N VAL A 77 2.22 -6.44 8.70
CA VAL A 77 1.90 -7.13 7.43
C VAL A 77 1.75 -8.64 7.67
N ALA A 78 2.63 -9.24 8.48
CA ALA A 78 2.53 -10.65 8.86
C ALA A 78 1.21 -10.95 9.61
N GLY A 79 0.85 -10.07 10.56
CA GLY A 79 -0.45 -10.12 11.23
C GLY A 79 -1.62 -9.98 10.24
N ALA A 80 -1.50 -9.11 9.23
CA ALA A 80 -2.53 -8.92 8.21
C ALA A 80 -2.76 -10.15 7.32
N ILE A 81 -1.71 -10.92 6.99
CA ILE A 81 -1.84 -12.19 6.24
C ILE A 81 -2.75 -13.15 7.01
N ILE A 82 -2.46 -13.36 8.28
CA ILE A 82 -3.21 -14.28 9.14
C ILE A 82 -4.61 -13.71 9.41
N GLY A 83 -4.72 -12.40 9.66
CA GLY A 83 -5.98 -11.69 9.88
C GLY A 83 -6.91 -11.79 8.68
N ALA A 84 -6.41 -11.67 7.46
CA ALA A 84 -7.20 -11.85 6.25
C ALA A 84 -7.71 -13.29 6.10
N ALA A 85 -6.87 -14.29 6.39
CA ALA A 85 -7.26 -15.71 6.35
C ALA A 85 -8.34 -16.04 7.40
N VAL A 86 -8.13 -15.63 8.65
CA VAL A 86 -9.11 -15.82 9.74
C VAL A 86 -10.38 -15.03 9.49
N GLY A 87 -10.25 -13.78 9.03
CA GLY A 87 -11.37 -12.89 8.70
C GLY A 87 -12.28 -13.45 7.62
N GLY A 88 -11.72 -14.11 6.59
CA GLY A 88 -12.50 -14.81 5.57
C GLY A 88 -13.41 -15.91 6.14
N TRP A 89 -12.89 -16.73 7.05
CA TRP A 89 -13.67 -17.76 7.75
C TRP A 89 -14.72 -17.15 8.69
N LEU A 90 -14.33 -16.09 9.41
CA LEU A 90 -15.19 -15.41 10.38
C LEU A 90 -16.38 -14.71 9.70
N ASN A 91 -16.15 -14.10 8.54
CA ASN A 91 -17.20 -13.48 7.71
C ASN A 91 -18.32 -14.42 7.35
N ASP A 92 -17.99 -15.67 7.02
CA ASP A 92 -18.96 -16.70 6.68
C ASP A 92 -19.70 -17.24 7.91
N LYS A 93 -19.00 -17.38 9.04
CA LYS A 93 -19.57 -17.95 10.26
C LYS A 93 -20.42 -16.96 11.05
N LEU A 94 -19.89 -15.77 11.36
CA LEU A 94 -20.44 -14.78 12.28
C LEU A 94 -21.08 -13.56 11.60
N GLY A 95 -20.89 -13.41 10.30
CA GLY A 95 -21.36 -12.24 9.54
C GLY A 95 -20.28 -11.17 9.39
N ARG A 96 -20.56 -10.18 8.53
CA ARG A 96 -19.61 -9.15 8.11
C ARG A 96 -19.51 -8.06 9.17
N ARG A 97 -20.65 -7.62 9.72
CA ARG A 97 -20.69 -6.61 10.80
C ARG A 97 -19.91 -7.09 12.02
N THR A 98 -20.16 -8.32 12.48
CA THR A 98 -19.48 -8.88 13.65
C THR A 98 -17.97 -9.00 13.42
N THR A 99 -17.56 -9.40 12.22
CA THR A 99 -16.14 -9.53 11.87
C THR A 99 -15.43 -8.18 11.87
N ILE A 100 -16.08 -7.12 11.38
CA ILE A 100 -15.55 -5.74 11.46
C ILE A 100 -15.41 -5.30 12.92
N LEU A 101 -16.42 -5.54 13.77
CA LEU A 101 -16.33 -5.19 15.20
C LEU A 101 -15.17 -5.88 15.92
N ILE A 102 -14.91 -7.16 15.61
CA ILE A 102 -13.76 -7.90 16.15
C ILE A 102 -12.45 -7.29 15.64
N ALA A 103 -12.39 -6.95 14.35
CA ALA A 103 -11.22 -6.31 13.75
C ALA A 103 -10.90 -4.96 14.41
N ASP A 104 -11.92 -4.12 14.64
CA ASP A 104 -11.79 -2.82 15.28
C ASP A 104 -11.34 -2.94 16.73
N PHE A 105 -11.86 -3.93 17.47
CA PHE A 105 -11.42 -4.24 18.82
C PHE A 105 -9.94 -4.65 18.86
N LEU A 106 -9.52 -5.56 17.99
CA LEU A 106 -8.10 -5.99 17.90
C LEU A 106 -7.18 -4.82 17.52
N PHE A 107 -7.61 -3.98 16.58
CA PHE A 107 -6.87 -2.79 16.17
C PHE A 107 -6.72 -1.81 17.34
N PHE A 108 -7.81 -1.53 18.05
CA PHE A 108 -7.80 -0.63 19.21
C PHE A 108 -6.87 -1.14 20.33
N VAL A 109 -6.97 -2.42 20.68
CA VAL A 109 -6.07 -3.05 21.67
C VAL A 109 -4.62 -2.96 21.21
N GLY A 110 -4.34 -3.25 19.93
CA GLY A 110 -3.01 -3.12 19.35
C GLY A 110 -2.46 -1.68 19.46
N ALA A 111 -3.27 -0.67 19.16
CA ALA A 111 -2.90 0.74 19.30
C ALA A 111 -2.54 1.12 20.74
N VAL A 112 -3.32 0.65 21.73
CA VAL A 112 -3.05 0.88 23.16
C VAL A 112 -1.76 0.17 23.60
N VAL A 113 -1.53 -1.06 23.15
CA VAL A 113 -0.29 -1.81 23.44
C VAL A 113 0.93 -1.10 22.85
N MET A 114 0.84 -0.60 21.60
CA MET A 114 1.94 0.16 21.00
C MET A 114 2.21 1.48 21.73
N ALA A 115 1.16 2.21 22.12
CA ALA A 115 1.31 3.48 22.85
C ALA A 115 1.94 3.30 24.25
N SER A 116 1.69 2.16 24.89
CA SER A 116 2.21 1.84 26.24
C SER A 116 3.52 1.03 26.22
N ALA A 117 4.11 0.77 25.05
CA ALA A 117 5.25 -0.13 24.93
C ALA A 117 6.52 0.40 25.64
N PRO A 118 7.07 -0.34 26.63
CA PRO A 118 8.32 0.02 27.31
C PRO A 118 9.57 -0.49 26.58
N ASN A 119 9.42 -1.44 25.66
CA ASN A 119 10.52 -2.05 24.90
C ASN A 119 10.06 -2.44 23.48
N PRO A 120 11.00 -2.71 22.56
CA PRO A 120 10.67 -3.07 21.17
C PRO A 120 9.84 -4.35 21.03
N ALA A 121 9.95 -5.31 21.95
CA ALA A 121 9.19 -6.55 21.88
C ALA A 121 7.69 -6.33 22.10
N VAL A 122 7.30 -5.49 23.07
CA VAL A 122 5.90 -5.12 23.30
C VAL A 122 5.34 -4.33 22.11
N LEU A 123 6.16 -3.47 21.50
CA LEU A 123 5.80 -2.76 20.27
C LEU A 123 5.49 -3.74 19.13
N ILE A 124 6.33 -4.77 18.94
CA ILE A 124 6.12 -5.82 17.94
C ILE A 124 4.82 -6.59 18.20
N ILE A 125 4.51 -6.91 19.46
CA ILE A 125 3.24 -7.55 19.82
C ILE A 125 2.07 -6.65 19.41
N GLY A 126 2.11 -5.36 19.75
CA GLY A 126 1.09 -4.39 19.33
C GLY A 126 0.92 -4.31 17.81
N ARG A 127 2.02 -4.37 17.05
CA ARG A 127 2.01 -4.43 15.58
C ARG A 127 1.28 -5.65 15.05
N VAL A 128 1.47 -6.82 15.66
CA VAL A 128 0.76 -8.05 15.26
C VAL A 128 -0.75 -7.91 15.48
N PHE A 129 -1.18 -7.35 16.61
CA PHE A 129 -2.60 -7.12 16.91
C PHE A 129 -3.24 -6.14 15.92
N VAL A 130 -2.58 -5.01 15.64
CA VAL A 130 -3.02 -4.08 14.59
C VAL A 130 -3.08 -4.77 13.24
N GLY A 131 -2.05 -5.57 12.91
CA GLY A 131 -2.00 -6.39 11.70
C GLY A 131 -3.22 -7.29 11.55
N PHE A 132 -3.62 -8.04 12.60
CA PHE A 132 -4.82 -8.87 12.55
C PHE A 132 -6.07 -8.05 12.23
N GLY A 133 -6.26 -6.91 12.91
CA GLY A 133 -7.37 -5.99 12.66
C GLY A 133 -7.40 -5.47 11.22
N VAL A 134 -6.26 -4.98 10.72
CA VAL A 134 -6.08 -4.52 9.33
C VAL A 134 -6.40 -5.62 8.33
N GLY A 135 -5.87 -6.82 8.52
CA GLY A 135 -6.10 -7.96 7.64
C GLY A 135 -7.59 -8.33 7.56
N MET A 136 -8.25 -8.42 8.71
CA MET A 136 -9.69 -8.71 8.79
C MET A 136 -10.53 -7.59 8.14
N ALA A 137 -10.24 -6.32 8.46
CA ALA A 137 -10.97 -5.17 7.94
C ALA A 137 -10.78 -5.02 6.41
N SER A 138 -9.56 -5.22 5.89
CA SER A 138 -9.23 -5.07 4.47
C SER A 138 -10.01 -6.02 3.55
N MET A 139 -10.35 -7.22 4.04
CA MET A 139 -11.20 -8.17 3.31
C MET A 139 -12.69 -7.89 3.56
N THR A 140 -13.07 -7.56 4.79
CA THR A 140 -14.48 -7.48 5.19
C THR A 140 -15.15 -6.18 4.75
N ALA A 141 -14.47 -5.04 4.84
CA ALA A 141 -15.00 -3.74 4.47
C ALA A 141 -15.49 -3.69 3.01
N PRO A 142 -14.67 -4.01 1.98
CA PRO A 142 -15.14 -3.99 0.59
C PRO A 142 -16.24 -5.02 0.34
N LEU A 143 -16.20 -6.18 1.00
CA LEU A 143 -17.26 -7.18 0.89
C LEU A 143 -18.59 -6.67 1.44
N TYR A 144 -18.59 -6.10 2.65
CA TYR A 144 -19.77 -5.54 3.28
C TYR A 144 -20.36 -4.39 2.44
N ILE A 145 -19.51 -3.49 1.95
CA ILE A 145 -19.94 -2.41 1.05
C ILE A 145 -20.58 -3.01 -0.22
N SER A 146 -19.97 -4.04 -0.81
CA SER A 146 -20.49 -4.64 -2.04
C SER A 146 -21.84 -5.35 -1.85
N GLU A 147 -22.07 -5.97 -0.70
CA GLU A 147 -23.30 -6.72 -0.40
C GLU A 147 -24.45 -5.83 0.09
N ALA A 148 -24.13 -4.69 0.71
CA ALA A 148 -25.12 -3.75 1.22
C ALA A 148 -25.44 -2.60 0.23
N SER A 149 -24.71 -2.50 -0.89
CA SER A 149 -24.88 -1.42 -1.87
C SER A 149 -25.70 -1.85 -3.09
N PRO A 150 -26.54 -0.94 -3.64
CA PRO A 150 -27.26 -1.18 -4.89
C PRO A 150 -26.33 -1.52 -6.05
N ALA A 151 -26.73 -2.45 -6.92
CA ALA A 151 -25.91 -2.91 -8.03
C ALA A 151 -25.43 -1.77 -8.96
N LYS A 152 -26.28 -0.75 -9.19
CA LYS A 152 -26.00 0.40 -10.05
C LYS A 152 -24.80 1.26 -9.59
N VAL A 153 -24.57 1.40 -8.28
CA VAL A 153 -23.51 2.26 -7.71
C VAL A 153 -22.47 1.49 -6.90
N ARG A 154 -22.57 0.16 -6.85
CA ARG A 154 -21.70 -0.73 -6.06
C ARG A 154 -20.22 -0.49 -6.34
N GLY A 155 -19.82 -0.34 -7.60
CA GLY A 155 -18.42 -0.12 -7.97
C GLY A 155 -17.84 1.18 -7.41
N ALA A 156 -18.61 2.27 -7.46
CA ALA A 156 -18.20 3.58 -6.92
C ALA A 156 -18.13 3.59 -5.37
N LEU A 157 -19.04 2.88 -4.71
CA LEU A 157 -19.00 2.75 -3.25
C LEU A 157 -17.84 1.88 -2.79
N VAL A 158 -17.52 0.80 -3.50
CA VAL A 158 -16.33 -0.01 -3.21
C VAL A 158 -15.04 0.77 -3.47
N SER A 159 -14.97 1.61 -4.51
CA SER A 159 -13.78 2.44 -4.78
C SER A 159 -13.55 3.51 -3.70
N THR A 160 -14.59 3.91 -2.96
CA THR A 160 -14.48 4.79 -1.79
C THR A 160 -13.56 4.17 -0.72
N ASN A 161 -13.55 2.85 -0.56
CA ASN A 161 -12.61 2.18 0.36
C ASN A 161 -11.14 2.38 -0.09
N GLY A 162 -10.86 2.26 -1.38
CA GLY A 162 -9.53 2.52 -1.95
C GLY A 162 -9.07 3.97 -1.74
N PHE A 163 -9.99 4.92 -1.93
CA PHE A 163 -9.75 6.32 -1.63
C PHE A 163 -9.42 6.53 -0.14
N LEU A 164 -10.20 5.94 0.77
CA LEU A 164 -9.97 6.03 2.21
C LEU A 164 -8.63 5.44 2.65
N ILE A 165 -8.11 4.38 1.99
CA ILE A 165 -6.76 3.87 2.23
C ILE A 165 -5.71 4.95 1.96
N THR A 166 -5.72 5.57 0.78
CA THR A 166 -4.74 6.62 0.47
C THR A 166 -4.95 7.90 1.29
N GLY A 167 -6.20 8.22 1.63
CA GLY A 167 -6.52 9.30 2.56
C GLY A 167 -6.00 9.05 3.98
N GLY A 168 -6.08 7.80 4.45
CA GLY A 168 -5.51 7.37 5.75
C GLY A 168 -4.00 7.51 5.79
N GLN A 169 -3.30 7.13 4.71
CA GLN A 169 -1.86 7.35 4.57
C GLN A 169 -1.53 8.84 4.68
N PHE A 170 -2.21 9.71 3.93
CA PHE A 170 -1.99 11.15 4.00
C PHE A 170 -2.26 11.71 5.40
N LEU A 171 -3.37 11.31 6.03
CA LEU A 171 -3.73 11.72 7.39
C LEU A 171 -2.66 11.31 8.41
N SER A 172 -2.07 10.12 8.28
CA SER A 172 -1.03 9.66 9.20
C SER A 172 0.23 10.53 9.17
N TYR A 173 0.63 11.05 8.00
CA TYR A 173 1.76 11.98 7.90
C TYR A 173 1.44 13.33 8.56
N LEU A 174 0.20 13.81 8.47
CA LEU A 174 -0.24 15.02 9.18
C LEU A 174 -0.19 14.81 10.69
N ILE A 175 -0.63 13.66 11.19
CA ILE A 175 -0.55 13.32 12.62
C ILE A 175 0.91 13.19 13.07
N ASN A 176 1.77 12.53 12.28
CA ASN A 176 3.20 12.46 12.53
C ASN A 176 3.81 13.85 12.68
N LEU A 177 3.46 14.79 11.79
CA LEU A 177 3.93 16.18 11.88
C LEU A 177 3.41 16.91 13.12
N ALA A 178 2.13 16.73 13.46
CA ALA A 178 1.49 17.38 14.60
C ALA A 178 2.12 16.96 15.94
N PHE A 179 2.47 15.68 16.10
CA PHE A 179 3.06 15.15 17.33
C PHE A 179 4.59 15.19 17.38
N THR A 180 5.27 15.79 16.39
CA THR A 180 6.76 15.90 16.42
C THR A 180 7.32 16.64 17.63
N LYS A 181 6.55 17.56 18.23
CA LYS A 181 6.96 18.36 19.40
C LYS A 181 6.42 17.85 20.73
N ALA A 182 5.59 16.81 20.74
CA ALA A 182 4.96 16.29 21.95
C ALA A 182 5.93 15.39 22.74
N PRO A 183 5.94 15.41 24.08
CA PRO A 183 6.72 14.45 24.85
C PRO A 183 6.20 13.03 24.62
N GLY A 184 7.10 12.08 24.34
CA GLY A 184 6.71 10.73 23.92
C GLY A 184 6.10 10.68 22.51
N THR A 185 6.63 11.48 21.58
CA THR A 185 6.20 11.69 20.19
C THR A 185 5.59 10.44 19.52
N TRP A 186 6.38 9.37 19.35
CA TRP A 186 5.95 8.19 18.60
C TRP A 186 4.83 7.38 19.28
N ARG A 187 4.72 7.46 20.62
CA ARG A 187 3.65 6.78 21.38
C ARG A 187 2.30 7.38 21.03
N TRP A 188 2.22 8.70 20.91
CA TRP A 188 1.02 9.40 20.47
C TRP A 188 0.72 9.16 18.99
N MET A 189 1.75 9.15 18.13
CA MET A 189 1.58 8.83 16.70
C MET A 189 0.86 7.48 16.53
N LEU A 190 1.32 6.44 17.22
CA LEU A 190 0.73 5.10 17.12
C LEU A 190 -0.57 4.94 17.92
N GLY A 191 -0.70 5.61 19.07
CA GLY A 191 -1.87 5.49 19.93
C GLY A 191 -3.13 6.15 19.36
N VAL A 192 -2.98 7.30 18.68
CA VAL A 192 -4.11 8.02 18.04
C VAL A 192 -4.78 7.20 16.95
N ALA A 193 -4.08 6.20 16.39
CA ALA A 193 -4.65 5.22 15.46
C ALA A 193 -5.87 4.47 16.05
N GLY A 194 -5.97 4.36 17.38
CA GLY A 194 -7.12 3.74 18.05
C GLY A 194 -8.41 4.54 17.94
N ILE A 195 -8.35 5.87 17.71
CA ILE A 195 -9.55 6.72 17.66
C ILE A 195 -10.44 6.37 16.46
N PRO A 196 -9.95 6.31 15.20
CA PRO A 196 -10.79 5.90 14.08
C PRO A 196 -11.36 4.47 14.24
N ALA A 197 -10.61 3.56 14.88
CA ALA A 197 -11.10 2.20 15.15
C ALA A 197 -12.26 2.20 16.15
N LEU A 198 -12.17 3.01 17.22
CA LEU A 198 -13.26 3.17 18.17
C LEU A 198 -14.49 3.83 17.53
N VAL A 199 -14.29 4.84 16.68
CA VAL A 199 -15.38 5.48 15.94
C VAL A 199 -16.06 4.47 15.02
N GLN A 200 -15.29 3.69 14.26
CA GLN A 200 -15.83 2.65 13.39
C GLN A 200 -16.60 1.60 14.20
N PHE A 201 -16.06 1.15 15.34
CA PHE A 201 -16.71 0.20 16.24
C PHE A 201 -18.11 0.71 16.65
N ILE A 202 -18.21 1.96 17.12
CA ILE A 202 -19.48 2.57 17.53
C ILE A 202 -20.45 2.69 16.34
N LEU A 203 -19.97 3.11 15.17
CA LEU A 203 -20.82 3.22 13.97
C LEU A 203 -21.34 1.86 13.50
N MET A 204 -20.51 0.82 13.56
CA MET A 204 -20.87 -0.54 13.17
C MET A 204 -21.85 -1.18 14.16
N LEU A 205 -21.91 -0.73 15.41
CA LEU A 205 -22.98 -1.14 16.33
C LEU A 205 -24.37 -0.64 15.89
N LEU A 206 -24.45 0.48 15.18
CA LEU A 206 -25.71 1.07 14.71
C LEU A 206 -26.16 0.53 13.34
N LEU A 207 -25.26 -0.10 12.60
CA LEU A 207 -25.53 -0.64 11.26
C LEU A 207 -26.04 -2.08 11.32
N PRO A 208 -26.88 -2.50 10.34
CA PRO A 208 -27.36 -3.88 10.27
C PRO A 208 -26.28 -4.84 9.74
N GLU A 209 -26.57 -6.13 9.74
CA GLU A 209 -25.76 -7.13 9.06
C GLU A 209 -26.05 -7.17 7.55
N SER A 210 -25.15 -7.76 6.75
CA SER A 210 -25.35 -7.94 5.31
C SER A 210 -26.66 -8.67 4.97
N PRO A 211 -27.53 -8.11 4.11
CA PRO A 211 -28.77 -8.76 3.68
C PRO A 211 -28.53 -10.13 3.04
N ARG A 212 -27.46 -10.25 2.24
CA ARG A 212 -27.07 -11.50 1.59
C ARG A 212 -26.70 -12.58 2.62
N TRP A 213 -25.96 -12.19 3.67
CA TRP A 213 -25.59 -13.14 4.73
C TRP A 213 -26.80 -13.57 5.58
N LEU A 214 -27.69 -12.63 5.91
CA LEU A 214 -28.91 -12.93 6.67
C LEU A 214 -29.80 -13.93 5.93
N TYR A 215 -29.98 -13.73 4.62
CA TYR A 215 -30.74 -14.66 3.78
C TYR A 215 -30.08 -16.05 3.74
N ARG A 216 -28.75 -16.13 3.56
CA ARG A 216 -27.99 -17.40 3.60
C ARG A 216 -28.12 -18.14 4.94
N LYS A 217 -28.41 -17.44 6.04
CA LYS A 217 -28.64 -18.02 7.37
C LYS A 217 -30.11 -18.35 7.66
N GLY A 218 -31.01 -18.18 6.68
CA GLY A 218 -32.44 -18.43 6.83
C GLY A 218 -33.20 -17.32 7.57
N ARG A 219 -32.59 -16.14 7.77
CA ARG A 219 -33.22 -14.97 8.43
C ARG A 219 -33.83 -14.04 7.38
N GLU A 220 -34.77 -14.56 6.59
CA GLU A 220 -35.32 -13.86 5.41
C GLU A 220 -36.03 -12.55 5.77
N GLU A 221 -36.85 -12.54 6.82
CA GLU A 221 -37.64 -11.36 7.20
C GLU A 221 -36.77 -10.16 7.61
N GLU A 222 -35.64 -10.41 8.26
CA GLU A 222 -34.67 -9.37 8.59
C GLU A 222 -33.97 -8.84 7.32
N ALA A 223 -33.61 -9.74 6.40
CA ALA A 223 -33.00 -9.35 5.13
C ALA A 223 -33.95 -8.47 4.30
N LYS A 224 -35.24 -8.84 4.19
CA LYS A 224 -36.28 -8.04 3.52
C LYS A 224 -36.44 -6.66 4.16
N THR A 225 -36.42 -6.59 5.49
CA THR A 225 -36.53 -5.32 6.23
C THR A 225 -35.36 -4.37 5.93
N ILE A 226 -34.15 -4.90 5.75
CA ILE A 226 -32.97 -4.09 5.39
C ILE A 226 -33.01 -3.70 3.92
N LEU A 227 -33.39 -4.60 3.01
CA LEU A 227 -33.50 -4.30 1.58
C LEU A 227 -34.54 -3.21 1.30
N ARG A 228 -35.68 -3.21 2.02
CA ARG A 228 -36.69 -2.13 1.97
C ARG A 228 -36.17 -0.75 2.39
N LYS A 229 -35.06 -0.68 3.15
CA LYS A 229 -34.41 0.60 3.50
C LYS A 229 -33.41 1.08 2.43
N ILE A 230 -33.00 0.20 1.53
CA ILE A 230 -31.96 0.46 0.52
C ILE A 230 -32.59 0.75 -0.85
N TYR A 231 -33.60 -0.06 -1.23
CA TYR A 231 -34.27 0.00 -2.53
C TYR A 231 -35.68 0.59 -2.41
N THR A 232 -36.21 1.11 -3.51
CA THR A 232 -37.60 1.59 -3.59
C THR A 232 -38.58 0.42 -3.62
N ALA A 233 -39.85 0.64 -3.21
CA ALA A 233 -40.85 -0.42 -3.13
C ALA A 233 -41.04 -1.24 -4.44
N GLU A 234 -40.81 -0.61 -5.60
CA GLU A 234 -40.87 -1.25 -6.92
C GLU A 234 -39.64 -2.12 -7.26
N GLU A 235 -38.44 -1.73 -6.78
CA GLU A 235 -37.19 -2.45 -7.05
C GLU A 235 -36.91 -3.56 -6.02
N VAL A 236 -37.43 -3.43 -4.78
CA VAL A 236 -37.14 -4.34 -3.65
C VAL A 236 -37.50 -5.79 -3.96
N GLU A 237 -38.69 -6.06 -4.51
CA GLU A 237 -39.14 -7.44 -4.75
C GLU A 237 -38.30 -8.13 -5.84
N THR A 238 -37.96 -7.39 -6.91
CA THR A 238 -37.07 -7.88 -7.97
C THR A 238 -35.68 -8.23 -7.42
N GLU A 239 -35.14 -7.40 -6.53
CA GLU A 239 -33.84 -7.63 -5.91
C GLU A 239 -33.86 -8.76 -4.88
N ILE A 240 -34.96 -8.95 -4.15
CA ILE A 240 -35.15 -10.10 -3.25
C ILE A 240 -35.14 -11.41 -4.06
N GLU A 241 -35.87 -11.46 -5.18
CA GLU A 241 -35.94 -12.66 -6.01
C GLU A 241 -34.57 -12.97 -6.65
N ALA A 242 -33.89 -11.95 -7.18
CA ALA A 242 -32.53 -12.10 -7.71
C ALA A 242 -31.53 -12.55 -6.63
N LEU A 243 -31.65 -12.04 -5.39
CA LEU A 243 -30.83 -12.45 -4.26
C LEU A 243 -31.10 -13.92 -3.91
N LYS A 244 -32.36 -14.34 -3.85
CA LYS A 244 -32.77 -15.70 -3.56
C LYS A 244 -32.23 -16.68 -4.60
N GLU A 245 -32.42 -16.40 -5.88
CA GLU A 245 -31.90 -17.24 -6.97
C GLU A 245 -30.38 -17.38 -6.88
N SER A 246 -29.66 -16.27 -6.61
CA SER A 246 -28.20 -16.28 -6.49
C SER A 246 -27.70 -17.13 -5.31
N ILE A 247 -28.39 -17.08 -4.16
CA ILE A 247 -28.00 -17.81 -2.95
C ILE A 247 -28.36 -19.28 -3.06
N GLU A 248 -29.54 -19.61 -3.60
CA GLU A 248 -29.93 -21.01 -3.84
C GLU A 248 -28.97 -21.71 -4.80
N THR A 249 -28.54 -21.00 -5.85
CA THR A 249 -27.51 -21.49 -6.77
C THR A 249 -26.19 -21.72 -6.04
N GLU A 250 -25.74 -20.77 -5.20
CA GLU A 250 -24.49 -20.89 -4.42
C GLU A 250 -24.54 -22.06 -3.41
N ILE A 251 -25.70 -22.31 -2.78
CA ILE A 251 -25.90 -23.42 -1.84
C ILE A 251 -25.89 -24.77 -2.58
N ARG A 252 -26.54 -24.86 -3.75
CA ARG A 252 -26.49 -26.05 -4.61
C ARG A 252 -25.07 -26.33 -5.11
N GLU A 253 -24.30 -25.29 -5.43
CA GLU A 253 -22.89 -25.42 -5.82
C GLU A 253 -21.96 -25.80 -4.66
N LYS A 254 -22.23 -25.32 -3.43
CA LYS A 254 -21.49 -25.74 -2.22
C LYS A 254 -21.81 -27.16 -1.79
N GLY A 255 -23.07 -27.59 -1.94
CA GLY A 255 -23.50 -28.98 -1.68
C GLY A 255 -23.00 -29.98 -2.71
N SER A 256 -22.78 -29.54 -3.97
CA SER A 256 -22.19 -30.35 -5.05
C SER A 256 -20.67 -30.19 -5.18
N SER A 257 -20.05 -29.26 -4.45
CA SER A 257 -18.60 -29.13 -4.38
C SER A 257 -18.01 -30.27 -3.56
N GLU A 258 -17.74 -31.40 -4.23
CA GLU A 258 -16.48 -32.11 -3.97
C GLU A 258 -15.41 -31.04 -3.76
N LYS A 259 -14.79 -31.02 -2.56
CA LYS A 259 -13.68 -30.13 -2.20
C LYS A 259 -12.91 -29.74 -3.47
N ILE A 260 -13.09 -28.51 -3.96
CA ILE A 260 -12.47 -28.07 -5.21
C ILE A 260 -10.97 -28.27 -5.01
N SER A 261 -10.43 -29.34 -5.59
CA SER A 261 -9.04 -29.67 -5.44
C SER A 261 -8.26 -28.56 -6.12
N LEU A 262 -7.40 -27.86 -5.37
CA LEU A 262 -6.44 -26.88 -5.89
C LEU A 262 -5.68 -27.44 -7.11
N VAL A 263 -5.48 -28.76 -7.15
CA VAL A 263 -4.85 -29.47 -8.27
C VAL A 263 -5.74 -29.49 -9.52
N LYS A 264 -7.05 -29.79 -9.39
CA LYS A 264 -8.00 -29.70 -10.52
C LYS A 264 -8.13 -28.26 -11.03
N LEU A 265 -8.05 -27.28 -10.12
CA LEU A 265 -8.14 -25.85 -10.44
C LEU A 265 -6.94 -25.36 -11.28
N LEU A 266 -5.73 -25.85 -10.97
CA LEU A 266 -4.50 -25.57 -11.75
C LEU A 266 -4.44 -26.31 -13.09
N GLN A 267 -5.21 -27.40 -13.27
CA GLN A 267 -5.29 -28.13 -14.54
C GLN A 267 -6.15 -27.42 -15.59
N THR A 268 -7.15 -26.63 -15.18
CA THR A 268 -7.98 -25.84 -16.09
C THR A 268 -7.17 -24.71 -16.73
N LYS A 269 -7.01 -24.74 -18.07
CA LYS A 269 -6.17 -23.79 -18.81
C LYS A 269 -6.56 -22.34 -18.57
N THR A 270 -7.86 -22.05 -18.53
CA THR A 270 -8.43 -20.71 -18.37
C THR A 270 -8.12 -20.15 -16.99
N VAL A 271 -8.39 -20.94 -15.94
CA VAL A 271 -8.11 -20.58 -14.56
C VAL A 271 -6.62 -20.43 -14.31
N ARG A 272 -5.79 -21.34 -14.83
CA ARG A 272 -4.33 -21.24 -14.73
C ARG A 272 -3.78 -19.96 -15.36
N ARG A 273 -4.28 -19.59 -16.55
CA ARG A 273 -3.85 -18.36 -17.24
C ARG A 273 -4.31 -17.10 -16.48
N GLY A 274 -5.55 -17.09 -15.99
CA GLY A 274 -6.05 -16.01 -15.14
C GLY A 274 -5.25 -15.90 -13.83
N LEU A 275 -4.88 -17.04 -13.21
CA LEU A 275 -4.07 -17.06 -11.99
C LEU A 275 -2.68 -16.52 -12.23
N ILE A 276 -2.00 -16.93 -13.31
CA ILE A 276 -0.68 -16.40 -13.68
C ILE A 276 -0.77 -14.88 -13.81
N ALA A 277 -1.73 -14.36 -14.56
CA ALA A 277 -1.91 -12.92 -14.76
C ALA A 277 -2.24 -12.17 -13.46
N GLY A 278 -3.25 -12.63 -12.70
CA GLY A 278 -3.69 -11.97 -11.46
C GLY A 278 -2.66 -12.05 -10.33
N VAL A 279 -2.15 -13.24 -10.02
CA VAL A 279 -1.12 -13.43 -8.99
C VAL A 279 0.17 -12.72 -9.38
N GLY A 280 0.62 -12.86 -10.64
CA GLY A 280 1.81 -12.20 -11.13
C GLY A 280 1.70 -10.68 -11.02
N LEU A 281 0.56 -10.10 -11.38
CA LEU A 281 0.32 -8.66 -11.28
C LEU A 281 0.35 -8.17 -9.82
N GLN A 282 -0.19 -8.95 -8.88
CA GLN A 282 -0.13 -8.64 -7.45
C GLN A 282 1.28 -8.75 -6.86
N VAL A 283 2.07 -9.74 -7.30
CA VAL A 283 3.47 -9.89 -6.90
C VAL A 283 4.29 -8.71 -7.43
N PHE A 284 4.20 -8.41 -8.74
CA PHE A 284 4.94 -7.30 -9.32
C PHE A 284 4.54 -5.95 -8.73
N GLN A 285 3.28 -5.75 -8.34
CA GLN A 285 2.86 -4.52 -7.66
C GLN A 285 3.72 -4.24 -6.43
N GLN A 286 4.04 -5.27 -5.64
CA GLN A 286 4.82 -5.14 -4.42
C GLN A 286 6.33 -5.02 -4.70
N PHE A 287 6.86 -5.85 -5.60
CA PHE A 287 8.30 -5.85 -5.90
C PHE A 287 8.76 -4.62 -6.72
N VAL A 288 7.84 -3.87 -7.31
CA VAL A 288 8.11 -2.53 -7.87
C VAL A 288 8.41 -1.50 -6.77
N GLY A 289 8.17 -1.83 -5.50
CA GLY A 289 8.72 -1.10 -4.35
C GLY A 289 7.81 -0.04 -3.74
N ILE A 290 6.49 -0.02 -4.04
CA ILE A 290 5.61 1.03 -3.52
C ILE A 290 5.56 1.03 -2.00
N ASN A 291 5.46 -0.15 -1.39
CA ASN A 291 5.36 -0.26 0.05
C ASN A 291 6.68 0.11 0.74
N THR A 292 7.82 -0.19 0.12
CA THR A 292 9.12 0.35 0.54
C THR A 292 9.10 1.87 0.54
N VAL A 293 8.65 2.49 -0.56
CA VAL A 293 8.54 3.94 -0.64
C VAL A 293 7.61 4.47 0.43
N MET A 294 6.48 3.84 0.70
CA MET A 294 5.51 4.31 1.69
C MET A 294 5.96 4.11 3.14
N TYR A 295 6.54 2.95 3.49
CA TYR A 295 7.02 2.62 4.84
C TYR A 295 8.32 3.35 5.19
N TYR A 296 9.17 3.61 4.22
CA TYR A 296 10.48 4.18 4.45
C TYR A 296 10.67 5.56 3.80
N SER A 297 9.60 6.24 3.34
CA SER A 297 9.69 7.56 2.69
C SER A 297 10.57 8.54 3.47
N PRO A 298 10.36 8.77 4.79
CA PRO A 298 11.19 9.73 5.53
C PRO A 298 12.64 9.25 5.64
N THR A 299 12.87 7.94 5.75
CA THR A 299 14.22 7.36 5.75
C THR A 299 14.91 7.54 4.39
N ILE A 300 14.20 7.35 3.27
CA ILE A 300 14.73 7.59 1.91
C ILE A 300 15.12 9.06 1.74
N VAL A 301 14.31 9.98 2.27
CA VAL A 301 14.64 11.42 2.29
C VAL A 301 15.89 11.69 3.13
N GLN A 302 16.06 11.04 4.29
CA GLN A 302 17.30 11.13 5.06
C GLN A 302 18.51 10.57 4.31
N LEU A 303 18.37 9.44 3.61
CA LEU A 303 19.40 8.88 2.75
C LEU A 303 19.83 9.85 1.64
N ALA A 304 18.93 10.72 1.18
CA ALA A 304 19.23 11.76 0.19
C ALA A 304 19.97 12.99 0.76
N GLY A 305 20.27 13.02 2.06
CA GLY A 305 21.06 14.08 2.70
C GLY A 305 20.27 15.15 3.44
N PHE A 306 19.04 14.83 3.86
CA PHE A 306 18.24 15.70 4.73
C PHE A 306 18.36 15.24 6.19
N ALA A 307 19.07 16.02 7.03
CA ALA A 307 19.36 15.64 8.42
C ALA A 307 18.12 15.69 9.34
N SER A 308 17.23 16.66 9.15
CA SER A 308 16.11 16.90 10.08
C SER A 308 14.95 15.90 9.88
N ASN A 309 14.56 15.22 10.96
CA ASN A 309 13.38 14.34 10.99
C ASN A 309 12.11 15.10 10.56
N GLN A 310 11.92 16.33 11.03
CA GLN A 310 10.74 17.14 10.70
C GLN A 310 10.71 17.52 9.21
N THR A 311 11.85 17.88 8.63
CA THR A 311 11.94 18.19 7.20
C THR A 311 11.70 16.95 6.36
N ALA A 312 12.24 15.79 6.76
CA ALA A 312 12.00 14.52 6.08
C ALA A 312 10.51 14.16 6.06
N LEU A 313 9.83 14.29 7.20
CA LEU A 313 8.38 14.08 7.30
C LEU A 313 7.57 15.03 6.42
N LEU A 314 7.93 16.32 6.39
CA LEU A 314 7.24 17.33 5.59
C LEU A 314 7.37 17.03 4.09
N LEU A 315 8.56 16.59 3.65
CA LEU A 315 8.79 16.20 2.26
C LEU A 315 8.05 14.89 1.93
N SER A 316 8.00 13.94 2.85
CA SER A 316 7.22 12.70 2.67
C SER A 316 5.71 12.94 2.64
N LEU A 317 5.18 13.96 3.32
CA LEU A 317 3.78 14.37 3.22
C LEU A 317 3.38 14.69 1.78
N VAL A 318 4.27 15.34 1.01
CA VAL A 318 4.04 15.63 -0.41
C VAL A 318 3.87 14.32 -1.20
N THR A 319 4.72 13.32 -0.95
CA THR A 319 4.63 12.03 -1.63
C THR A 319 3.33 11.29 -1.31
N ALA A 320 2.88 11.31 -0.06
CA ALA A 320 1.60 10.72 0.33
C ALA A 320 0.41 11.47 -0.29
N GLY A 321 0.48 12.80 -0.36
CA GLY A 321 -0.54 13.64 -1.02
C GLY A 321 -0.64 13.34 -2.52
N LEU A 322 0.50 13.20 -3.20
CA LEU A 322 0.53 12.79 -4.60
C LEU A 322 -0.07 11.39 -4.81
N ASN A 323 0.12 10.47 -3.87
CA ASN A 323 -0.49 9.14 -3.96
C ASN A 323 -2.03 9.19 -3.82
N ALA A 324 -2.54 10.00 -2.89
CA ALA A 324 -3.97 10.20 -2.72
C ALA A 324 -4.60 10.85 -3.97
N LEU A 325 -3.97 11.89 -4.52
CA LEU A 325 -4.40 12.51 -5.77
C LEU A 325 -4.33 11.54 -6.96
N GLY A 326 -3.25 10.76 -7.07
CA GLY A 326 -3.05 9.76 -8.11
C GLY A 326 -4.14 8.69 -8.11
N SER A 327 -4.64 8.31 -6.93
CA SER A 327 -5.75 7.36 -6.80
C SER A 327 -7.07 7.93 -7.31
N ILE A 328 -7.36 9.22 -7.06
CA ILE A 328 -8.53 9.91 -7.64
C ILE A 328 -8.41 9.96 -9.17
N VAL A 329 -7.22 10.33 -9.66
CA VAL A 329 -6.91 10.38 -11.09
C VAL A 329 -7.10 9.00 -11.74
N SER A 330 -6.72 7.93 -11.05
CA SER A 330 -6.92 6.55 -11.52
C SER A 330 -8.37 6.25 -11.87
N ILE A 331 -9.29 6.61 -10.97
CA ILE A 331 -10.74 6.37 -11.13
C ILE A 331 -11.25 7.02 -12.41
N TYR A 332 -10.72 8.19 -12.78
CA TYR A 332 -11.10 8.88 -14.00
C TYR A 332 -10.53 8.25 -15.28
N PHE A 333 -9.28 7.78 -15.25
CA PHE A 333 -8.59 7.29 -16.44
C PHE A 333 -8.80 5.80 -16.72
N ILE A 334 -9.14 4.99 -15.73
CA ILE A 334 -9.21 3.53 -15.88
C ILE A 334 -10.24 3.09 -16.92
N ASP A 335 -11.39 3.76 -16.97
CA ASP A 335 -12.45 3.44 -17.93
C ASP A 335 -12.24 4.13 -19.28
N ARG A 336 -11.51 5.25 -19.33
CA ARG A 336 -11.20 5.95 -20.59
C ARG A 336 -10.04 5.32 -21.36
N THR A 337 -8.93 5.00 -20.70
CA THR A 337 -7.70 4.57 -21.36
C THR A 337 -7.64 3.05 -21.56
N GLY A 338 -8.27 2.27 -20.66
CA GLY A 338 -8.14 0.81 -20.62
C GLY A 338 -7.09 0.34 -19.62
N ARG A 339 -7.26 -0.87 -19.09
CA ARG A 339 -6.50 -1.38 -17.94
C ARG A 339 -5.06 -1.69 -18.33
N LYS A 340 -4.88 -2.40 -19.45
CA LYS A 340 -3.54 -2.80 -19.92
C LYS A 340 -2.71 -1.60 -20.34
N LYS A 341 -3.31 -0.65 -21.06
CA LYS A 341 -2.62 0.58 -21.50
C LYS A 341 -2.17 1.42 -20.30
N LEU A 342 -3.02 1.54 -19.28
CA LEU A 342 -2.69 2.29 -18.07
C LEU A 342 -1.54 1.65 -17.28
N LEU A 343 -1.52 0.30 -17.17
CA LEU A 343 -0.39 -0.43 -16.58
C LEU A 343 0.93 -0.19 -17.33
N VAL A 344 0.91 -0.22 -18.67
CA VAL A 344 2.11 0.01 -19.49
C VAL A 344 2.65 1.44 -19.31
N ILE A 345 1.78 2.45 -19.37
CA ILE A 345 2.17 3.86 -19.15
C ILE A 345 2.77 4.04 -17.75
N SER A 346 2.11 3.45 -16.74
CA SER A 346 2.56 3.47 -15.35
C SER A 346 3.94 2.85 -15.19
N LEU A 347 4.15 1.63 -15.71
CA LEU A 347 5.43 0.93 -15.60
C LEU A 347 6.56 1.64 -16.34
N CYS A 348 6.30 2.23 -17.53
CA CYS A 348 7.31 3.04 -18.22
C CYS A 348 7.75 4.25 -17.38
N GLY A 349 6.81 4.98 -16.79
CA GLY A 349 7.12 6.11 -15.91
C GLY A 349 7.83 5.69 -14.61
N VAL A 350 7.45 4.54 -14.06
CA VAL A 350 8.11 3.94 -12.89
C VAL A 350 9.56 3.54 -13.21
N ILE A 351 9.83 2.93 -14.37
CA ILE A 351 11.19 2.56 -14.78
C ILE A 351 12.07 3.82 -14.90
N ILE A 352 11.56 4.88 -15.54
CA ILE A 352 12.29 6.14 -15.71
C ILE A 352 12.59 6.78 -14.34
N SER A 353 11.59 6.84 -13.46
CA SER A 353 11.75 7.45 -12.13
C SER A 353 12.68 6.64 -11.20
N LEU A 354 12.62 5.30 -11.23
CA LEU A 354 13.56 4.45 -10.49
C LEU A 354 14.98 4.56 -11.05
N GLY A 355 15.14 4.66 -12.37
CA GLY A 355 16.43 4.95 -13.00
C GLY A 355 17.00 6.30 -12.57
N LEU A 356 16.16 7.34 -12.51
CA LEU A 356 16.54 8.65 -11.99
C LEU A 356 16.96 8.57 -10.52
N LEU A 357 16.18 7.89 -9.66
CA LEU A 357 16.53 7.69 -8.25
C LEU A 357 17.87 6.97 -8.10
N SER A 358 18.09 5.88 -8.85
CA SER A 358 19.34 5.13 -8.86
C SER A 358 20.53 6.02 -9.25
N ALA A 359 20.38 6.84 -10.29
CA ALA A 359 21.42 7.76 -10.75
C ALA A 359 21.71 8.86 -9.72
N VAL A 360 20.67 9.46 -9.13
CA VAL A 360 20.83 10.50 -8.10
C VAL A 360 21.54 9.94 -6.87
N PHE A 361 21.16 8.75 -6.39
CA PHE A 361 21.83 8.12 -5.26
C PHE A 361 23.27 7.69 -5.56
N HIS A 362 23.58 7.40 -6.83
CA HIS A 362 24.95 7.19 -7.27
C HIS A 362 25.75 8.50 -7.17
N GLU A 363 25.21 9.59 -7.72
CA GLU A 363 25.84 10.92 -7.68
C GLU A 363 26.01 11.44 -6.25
N THR A 364 25.04 11.22 -5.35
CA THR A 364 25.14 11.62 -3.94
C THR A 364 26.24 10.87 -3.21
N THR A 365 26.50 9.62 -3.61
CA THR A 365 27.56 8.79 -3.03
C THR A 365 28.93 9.20 -3.55
N SER A 366 29.05 9.37 -4.88
CA SER A 366 30.30 9.72 -5.56
C SER A 366 30.80 11.13 -5.25
N HIS A 367 29.88 12.09 -5.05
CA HIS A 367 30.19 13.48 -4.71
C HIS A 367 29.94 13.79 -3.22
N SER A 368 30.11 12.79 -2.34
CA SER A 368 29.95 13.01 -0.91
C SER A 368 31.11 13.87 -0.35
N PRO A 369 30.86 14.79 0.61
CA PRO A 369 31.90 15.67 1.14
C PRO A 369 33.05 14.91 1.79
N ALA A 370 34.26 15.44 1.64
CA ALA A 370 35.46 14.87 2.24
C ALA A 370 35.45 15.01 3.77
N VAL A 371 36.19 14.14 4.46
CA VAL A 371 36.45 14.27 5.90
C VAL A 371 37.73 15.08 6.09
N SER A 372 37.66 16.23 6.76
CA SER A 372 38.82 17.05 7.07
C SER A 372 39.51 16.60 8.35
N ALA A 373 40.84 16.48 8.29
CA ALA A 373 41.65 16.19 9.46
C ALA A 373 41.62 17.32 10.50
N THR A 374 41.52 18.59 10.06
CA THR A 374 41.47 19.75 10.95
C THR A 374 40.15 19.79 11.71
N GLU A 375 39.03 19.67 11.01
CA GLU A 375 37.68 19.60 11.61
C GLU A 375 37.56 18.40 12.54
N THR A 376 38.09 17.23 12.14
CA THR A 376 38.04 16.04 13.01
C THR A 376 38.94 16.20 14.25
N SER A 377 40.08 16.89 14.13
CA SER A 377 40.96 17.15 15.27
C SER A 377 40.35 18.10 16.30
N HIS A 378 39.43 18.98 15.90
CA HIS A 378 38.64 19.80 16.82
C HIS A 378 37.87 18.92 17.83
N PHE A 379 37.47 17.72 17.40
CA PHE A 379 36.76 16.73 18.21
C PHE A 379 37.63 15.50 18.51
N ALA A 380 38.94 15.69 18.77
CA ALA A 380 39.92 14.62 18.88
C ALA A 380 39.51 13.48 19.83
N ALA A 381 38.79 13.77 20.92
CA ALA A 381 38.32 12.77 21.90
C ALA A 381 37.25 11.81 21.35
N TYR A 382 36.54 12.18 20.28
CA TYR A 382 35.39 11.45 19.74
C TYR A 382 35.60 11.04 18.27
N THR A 383 36.83 11.05 17.78
CA THR A 383 37.16 10.65 16.41
C THR A 383 36.82 9.18 16.17
N CYS A 384 36.23 8.87 15.01
CA CYS A 384 35.93 7.50 14.61
C CYS A 384 37.22 6.65 14.53
N PRO A 385 37.31 5.47 15.21
CA PRO A 385 38.50 4.62 15.21
C PRO A 385 38.98 4.20 13.81
N ASP A 386 38.05 3.83 12.93
CA ASP A 386 38.37 3.42 11.54
C ASP A 386 39.02 4.56 10.75
N TYR A 387 38.58 5.81 10.97
CA TYR A 387 39.21 6.99 10.38
C TYR A 387 40.60 7.25 10.99
N SER A 388 40.72 7.13 12.31
CA SER A 388 41.98 7.39 13.00
C SER A 388 43.11 6.44 12.59
N SER A 389 42.78 5.17 12.34
CA SER A 389 43.72 4.11 11.95
C SER A 389 44.23 4.22 10.51
N SER A 390 43.51 4.98 9.66
CA SER A 390 43.77 5.06 8.21
C SER A 390 44.23 6.45 7.74
N ARG A 391 44.57 7.35 8.68
CA ARG A 391 45.00 8.75 8.45
C ARG A 391 46.13 8.94 7.43
N THR A 392 46.88 7.89 7.09
CA THR A 392 48.12 7.97 6.32
C THR A 392 48.03 7.44 4.88
N SER A 393 46.90 6.88 4.41
CA SER A 393 46.87 6.28 3.05
C SER A 393 45.56 6.36 2.27
N ALA A 394 44.41 6.73 2.87
CA ALA A 394 43.12 6.72 2.17
C ALA A 394 42.42 8.10 2.19
N VAL A 395 41.84 8.50 1.06
CA VAL A 395 40.89 9.63 1.00
C VAL A 395 39.57 9.17 1.63
N TRP A 396 39.17 9.85 2.71
CA TRP A 396 37.93 9.61 3.42
C TRP A 396 36.87 10.63 3.02
N ASP A 397 35.67 10.11 2.82
CA ASP A 397 34.46 10.87 2.53
C ASP A 397 33.39 10.53 3.57
N CYS A 398 32.31 11.32 3.58
CA CYS A 398 31.19 11.11 4.46
C CYS A 398 30.60 9.69 4.32
N THR A 399 30.55 9.12 3.11
CA THR A 399 29.96 7.79 2.90
C THR A 399 30.78 6.70 3.59
N LYS A 400 32.11 6.75 3.48
CA LYS A 400 33.01 5.83 4.18
C LYS A 400 32.93 6.00 5.68
N CYS A 401 32.78 7.24 6.16
CA CYS A 401 32.56 7.52 7.58
C CYS A 401 31.30 6.81 8.10
N LEU A 402 30.17 6.94 7.41
CA LEU A 402 28.91 6.32 7.82
C LEU A 402 28.88 4.79 7.66
N LYS A 403 29.81 4.21 6.88
CA LYS A 403 29.97 2.76 6.69
C LYS A 403 31.05 2.12 7.57
N ALA A 404 31.65 2.89 8.49
CA ALA A 404 32.63 2.37 9.44
C ALA A 404 32.03 1.19 10.24
N SER A 405 32.83 0.15 10.45
CA SER A 405 32.33 -1.19 10.81
C SER A 405 32.18 -1.39 12.32
N SER A 406 32.93 -0.67 13.16
CA SER A 406 32.74 -0.67 14.62
C SER A 406 33.66 0.36 15.31
N PRO A 407 33.14 1.30 16.11
CA PRO A 407 31.73 1.61 16.41
C PRO A 407 30.99 2.31 15.25
N ASP A 408 29.67 2.44 15.36
CA ASP A 408 28.88 3.29 14.45
C ASP A 408 29.42 4.72 14.49
N CYS A 409 29.65 5.30 13.31
CA CYS A 409 30.17 6.65 13.18
C CYS A 409 29.16 7.56 12.45
N GLY A 410 29.16 8.83 12.84
CA GLY A 410 28.37 9.88 12.24
C GLY A 410 29.24 10.98 11.64
N PHE A 411 28.65 11.73 10.73
CA PHE A 411 29.30 12.83 10.05
C PHE A 411 28.76 14.16 10.57
N CYS A 412 29.63 14.96 11.19
CA CYS A 412 29.32 16.34 11.58
C CYS A 412 29.76 17.28 10.47
N ALA A 413 28.81 17.96 9.83
CA ALA A 413 29.11 18.86 8.73
C ALA A 413 29.86 20.12 9.20
N SER A 414 30.53 20.81 8.27
CA SER A 414 31.16 22.09 8.58
C SER A 414 30.11 23.14 8.96
N SER A 415 30.48 24.07 9.85
CA SER A 415 29.62 25.19 10.27
C SER A 415 29.41 26.23 9.17
N ALA A 416 30.33 26.32 8.20
CA ALA A 416 30.24 27.31 7.12
C ALA A 416 29.30 26.86 5.98
N ASP A 417 29.44 25.63 5.51
CA ASP A 417 28.55 25.02 4.52
C ASP A 417 28.51 23.50 4.72
N LYS A 418 27.32 22.92 4.63
CA LYS A 418 27.13 21.47 4.76
C LYS A 418 27.84 20.63 3.69
N LEU A 419 28.23 21.24 2.56
CA LEU A 419 28.96 20.60 1.47
C LEU A 419 30.49 20.68 1.63
N PHE A 420 30.98 21.48 2.57
CA PHE A 420 32.41 21.55 2.86
C PHE A 420 32.89 20.36 3.68
N PRO A 421 34.21 20.10 3.69
CA PRO A 421 34.78 19.00 4.44
C PRO A 421 34.38 19.03 5.91
N GLY A 422 33.84 17.92 6.42
CA GLY A 422 33.34 17.79 7.79
C GLY A 422 34.19 16.89 8.67
N ALA A 423 33.67 16.54 9.84
CA ALA A 423 34.32 15.67 10.82
C ALA A 423 33.65 14.29 10.89
N CYS A 424 34.47 13.23 11.01
CA CYS A 424 33.99 11.86 11.20
C CYS A 424 34.14 11.43 12.66
N LEU A 425 33.01 11.26 13.36
CA LEU A 425 32.98 11.09 14.81
C LEU A 425 32.18 9.85 15.22
N ILE A 426 32.40 9.35 16.43
CA ILE A 426 31.62 8.24 16.99
C ILE A 426 30.16 8.67 17.15
N SER A 427 29.23 7.80 16.73
CA SER A 427 27.79 8.06 16.83
C SER A 427 27.29 7.82 18.25
N ASN A 428 27.06 8.91 19.00
CA ASN A 428 26.38 8.88 20.29
C ASN A 428 25.73 10.24 20.57
N ASP A 429 24.73 10.27 21.44
CA ASP A 429 23.90 11.46 21.70
C ASP A 429 24.74 12.67 22.15
N THR A 430 25.75 12.44 22.99
CA THR A 430 26.66 13.51 23.45
C THR A 430 27.40 14.19 22.29
N VAL A 431 27.87 13.42 21.30
CA VAL A 431 28.61 13.95 20.15
C VAL A 431 27.67 14.67 19.19
N LYS A 432 26.45 14.14 19.01
CA LYS A 432 25.38 14.77 18.25
C LYS A 432 25.00 16.12 18.84
N ASP A 433 24.80 16.20 20.15
CA ASP A 433 24.47 17.44 20.85
C ASP A 433 25.61 18.46 20.80
N MET A 434 26.86 18.01 20.90
CA MET A 434 28.04 18.87 20.71
C MET A 434 28.10 19.44 19.28
N CYS A 435 27.88 18.62 18.26
CA CYS A 435 27.83 19.06 16.87
C CYS A 435 26.71 20.11 16.67
N HIS A 436 25.52 19.85 17.20
CA HIS A 436 24.40 20.80 17.16
C HIS A 436 24.65 22.09 17.95
N GLY A 437 25.40 22.03 19.06
CA GLY A 437 25.77 23.18 19.86
C GLY A 437 26.64 24.21 19.12
N GLU A 438 27.26 23.83 18.01
CA GLU A 438 28.00 24.71 17.09
C GLU A 438 27.21 25.06 15.81
N ASP A 439 25.88 24.92 15.84
CA ASP A 439 24.99 25.12 14.68
C ASP A 439 25.31 24.22 13.46
N ARG A 440 25.99 23.08 13.70
CA ARG A 440 26.34 22.13 12.64
C ARG A 440 25.25 21.07 12.46
N LEU A 441 25.16 20.56 11.23
CA LEU A 441 24.25 19.47 10.88
C LEU A 441 24.91 18.11 11.12
N TRP A 442 24.18 17.23 11.82
CA TRP A 442 24.59 15.88 12.12
C TRP A 442 23.94 14.86 11.19
N TYR A 443 24.73 13.96 10.61
CA TYR A 443 24.30 12.97 9.64
C TYR A 443 24.69 11.56 10.09
N THR A 444 23.75 10.61 10.00
CA THR A 444 23.97 9.21 10.41
C THR A 444 23.70 8.19 9.31
N ARG A 445 22.81 8.50 8.35
CA ARG A 445 22.42 7.52 7.29
C ARG A 445 22.61 8.02 5.86
N GLY A 446 22.62 9.32 5.64
CA GLY A 446 22.84 9.93 4.34
C GLY A 446 23.81 11.09 4.44
N CYS A 447 24.54 11.34 3.37
CA CYS A 447 25.51 12.43 3.31
C CYS A 447 24.87 13.70 2.70
N PRO A 448 25.28 14.90 3.14
CA PRO A 448 24.85 16.13 2.51
C PRO A 448 25.23 16.13 1.04
N SER A 449 24.26 16.44 0.17
CA SER A 449 24.48 16.47 -1.28
C SER A 449 23.75 17.64 -1.91
N LYS A 450 24.37 18.23 -2.94
CA LYS A 450 23.75 19.23 -3.82
C LYS A 450 22.62 18.63 -4.66
N TYR A 451 22.65 17.32 -4.91
CA TYR A 451 21.71 16.62 -5.78
C TYR A 451 20.55 15.96 -5.00
N GLY A 452 20.56 16.01 -3.66
CA GLY A 452 19.55 15.34 -2.83
C GLY A 452 18.10 15.73 -3.13
N TRP A 453 17.84 16.97 -3.58
CA TRP A 453 16.50 17.41 -3.98
C TRP A 453 15.98 16.72 -5.25
N LEU A 454 16.87 16.27 -6.16
CA LEU A 454 16.48 15.49 -7.34
C LEU A 454 15.91 14.12 -6.95
N ALA A 455 16.33 13.57 -5.79
CA ALA A 455 15.75 12.34 -5.27
C ALA A 455 14.28 12.54 -4.89
N LEU A 456 13.91 13.72 -4.38
CA LEU A 456 12.51 14.06 -4.08
C LEU A 456 11.66 14.14 -5.36
N ILE A 457 12.21 14.70 -6.43
CA ILE A 457 11.56 14.75 -7.73
C ILE A 457 11.40 13.33 -8.29
N GLY A 458 12.44 12.50 -8.20
CA GLY A 458 12.36 11.09 -8.58
C GLY A 458 11.28 10.34 -7.82
N LEU A 459 11.17 10.56 -6.51
CA LEU A 459 10.16 9.96 -5.65
C LEU A 459 8.75 10.45 -5.99
N ALA A 460 8.58 11.76 -6.24
CA ALA A 460 7.32 12.35 -6.66
C ALA A 460 6.87 11.81 -8.02
N LEU A 461 7.76 11.77 -9.01
CA LEU A 461 7.49 11.20 -10.33
C LEU A 461 7.12 9.71 -10.23
N TYR A 462 7.85 8.95 -9.41
CA TYR A 462 7.53 7.55 -9.14
C TYR A 462 6.08 7.39 -8.67
N ILE A 463 5.64 8.17 -7.67
CA ILE A 463 4.27 8.10 -7.15
C ILE A 463 3.23 8.53 -8.20
N ILE A 464 3.50 9.60 -8.95
CA ILE A 464 2.59 10.11 -9.99
C ILE A 464 2.34 9.05 -11.07
N PHE A 465 3.36 8.29 -11.47
CA PHE A 465 3.20 7.24 -12.47
C PHE A 465 2.69 5.93 -11.86
N PHE A 466 3.09 5.59 -10.64
CA PHE A 466 2.68 4.35 -9.98
C PHE A 466 1.19 4.36 -9.62
N SER A 467 0.72 5.41 -8.96
CA SER A 467 -0.59 5.44 -8.30
C SER A 467 -1.76 5.24 -9.28
N PRO A 468 -1.84 5.94 -10.44
CA PRO A 468 -2.96 5.78 -11.36
C PRO A 468 -3.04 4.42 -12.05
N GLY A 469 -1.90 3.72 -12.23
CA GLY A 469 -1.84 2.45 -12.95
C GLY A 469 -1.55 1.28 -12.02
N MET A 470 -0.27 1.04 -11.72
CA MET A 470 0.15 -0.09 -10.90
C MET A 470 -0.43 -0.08 -9.47
N GLY A 471 -0.92 1.07 -8.98
CA GLY A 471 -1.63 1.16 -7.70
C GLY A 471 -3.01 0.48 -7.69
N THR A 472 -3.88 0.82 -8.64
CA THR A 472 -5.30 0.41 -8.61
C THR A 472 -5.62 -0.74 -9.57
N VAL A 473 -4.98 -0.77 -10.74
CA VAL A 473 -5.33 -1.69 -11.82
C VAL A 473 -5.10 -3.16 -11.43
N PRO A 474 -4.06 -3.55 -10.66
CA PRO A 474 -3.91 -4.93 -10.20
C PRO A 474 -5.13 -5.50 -9.49
N TRP A 475 -5.74 -4.71 -8.60
CA TRP A 475 -6.93 -5.13 -7.84
C TRP A 475 -8.16 -5.27 -8.73
N ILE A 476 -8.29 -4.42 -9.75
CA ILE A 476 -9.43 -4.40 -10.67
C ILE A 476 -9.31 -5.54 -11.68
N VAL A 477 -8.13 -5.77 -12.27
CA VAL A 477 -7.90 -6.92 -13.15
C VAL A 477 -8.15 -8.22 -12.40
N ASN A 478 -7.75 -8.31 -11.13
CA ASN A 478 -7.95 -9.49 -10.31
C ASN A 478 -9.44 -9.79 -10.00
N SER A 479 -10.33 -8.79 -10.07
CA SER A 479 -11.78 -9.01 -9.94
C SER A 479 -12.47 -9.30 -11.28
N GLU A 480 -11.88 -8.88 -12.41
CA GLU A 480 -12.42 -9.05 -13.77
C GLU A 480 -11.94 -10.33 -14.48
N ILE A 481 -10.74 -10.86 -14.16
CA ILE A 481 -10.09 -11.93 -14.95
C ILE A 481 -10.57 -13.36 -14.66
N TYR A 482 -11.21 -13.58 -13.50
CA TYR A 482 -11.59 -14.92 -13.07
C TYR A 482 -13.05 -15.26 -13.42
N PRO A 483 -13.33 -16.50 -13.86
CA PRO A 483 -14.68 -17.03 -14.00
C PRO A 483 -15.43 -16.96 -12.67
N LEU A 484 -16.74 -16.69 -12.72
CA LEU A 484 -17.57 -16.46 -11.53
C LEU A 484 -17.43 -17.58 -10.49
N ARG A 485 -17.41 -18.85 -10.94
CA ARG A 485 -17.27 -20.03 -10.08
C ARG A 485 -15.96 -20.09 -9.28
N PHE A 486 -14.86 -19.55 -9.80
CA PHE A 486 -13.53 -19.65 -9.18
C PHE A 486 -13.00 -18.31 -8.64
N ARG A 487 -13.72 -17.21 -8.85
CA ARG A 487 -13.28 -15.84 -8.51
C ARG A 487 -12.91 -15.67 -7.04
N GLY A 488 -13.70 -16.22 -6.12
CA GLY A 488 -13.41 -16.12 -4.68
C GLY A 488 -12.09 -16.79 -4.29
N VAL A 489 -11.86 -18.01 -4.77
CA VAL A 489 -10.64 -18.79 -4.47
C VAL A 489 -9.42 -18.15 -5.13
N CYS A 490 -9.50 -17.84 -6.43
CA CYS A 490 -8.39 -17.22 -7.16
C CYS A 490 -8.06 -15.82 -6.65
N GLY A 491 -9.09 -15.02 -6.34
CA GLY A 491 -8.93 -13.71 -5.71
C GLY A 491 -8.22 -13.80 -4.36
N GLY A 492 -8.58 -14.77 -3.53
CA GLY A 492 -7.92 -15.05 -2.24
C GLY A 492 -6.45 -15.46 -2.39
N ILE A 493 -6.12 -16.30 -3.37
CA ILE A 493 -4.73 -16.69 -3.68
C ILE A 493 -3.91 -15.46 -4.09
N ALA A 494 -4.44 -14.63 -4.99
CA ALA A 494 -3.77 -13.43 -5.45
C ALA A 494 -3.58 -12.39 -4.35
N ALA A 495 -4.56 -12.20 -3.47
CA ALA A 495 -4.44 -11.33 -2.29
C ALA A 495 -3.39 -11.87 -1.30
N THR A 496 -3.35 -13.18 -1.06
CA THR A 496 -2.34 -13.80 -0.19
C THR A 496 -0.93 -13.61 -0.76
N ALA A 497 -0.76 -13.79 -2.08
CA ALA A 497 0.52 -13.53 -2.75
C ALA A 497 0.93 -12.05 -2.67
N ASN A 498 -0.03 -11.12 -2.75
CA ASN A 498 0.21 -9.68 -2.53
C ASN A 498 0.80 -9.45 -1.13
N TRP A 499 0.15 -9.95 -0.09
CA TRP A 499 0.60 -9.72 1.29
C TRP A 499 1.94 -10.39 1.61
N ILE A 500 2.19 -11.60 1.09
CA ILE A 500 3.50 -12.27 1.23
C ILE A 500 4.59 -11.47 0.52
N SER A 501 4.32 -10.98 -0.70
CA SER A 501 5.28 -10.16 -1.45
C SER A 501 5.55 -8.83 -0.73
N ASN A 502 4.51 -8.22 -0.16
CA ASN A 502 4.64 -7.04 0.69
C ASN A 502 5.57 -7.31 1.88
N LEU A 503 5.36 -8.43 2.59
CA LEU A 503 6.19 -8.81 3.74
C LEU A 503 7.67 -8.94 3.35
N ILE A 504 7.97 -9.64 2.25
CA ILE A 504 9.34 -9.82 1.75
C ILE A 504 10.00 -8.47 1.45
N VAL A 505 9.31 -7.61 0.70
CA VAL A 505 9.86 -6.31 0.30
C VAL A 505 10.07 -5.40 1.52
N ALA A 506 9.11 -5.37 2.45
CA ALA A 506 9.20 -4.58 3.69
C ALA A 506 10.32 -5.06 4.62
N GLN A 507 10.60 -6.37 4.68
CA GLN A 507 11.66 -6.97 5.50
C GLN A 507 13.05 -6.91 4.89
N SER A 508 13.18 -6.68 3.59
CA SER A 508 14.47 -6.78 2.90
C SER A 508 15.11 -5.43 2.59
N PHE A 509 14.33 -4.34 2.59
CA PHE A 509 14.77 -3.07 2.03
C PHE A 509 15.97 -2.43 2.74
N LEU A 510 15.91 -2.23 4.07
CA LEU A 510 16.99 -1.56 4.80
C LEU A 510 18.25 -2.42 4.78
N SER A 511 18.11 -3.73 4.99
CA SER A 511 19.19 -4.71 4.87
C SER A 511 19.86 -4.66 3.49
N LEU A 512 19.07 -4.56 2.41
CA LEU A 512 19.59 -4.43 1.05
C LEU A 512 20.33 -3.09 0.85
N THR A 513 19.76 -1.98 1.33
CA THR A 513 20.43 -0.67 1.24
C THR A 513 21.75 -0.62 2.01
N GLN A 514 21.85 -1.32 3.14
CA GLN A 514 23.08 -1.41 3.94
C GLN A 514 24.13 -2.28 3.24
N ALA A 515 23.72 -3.42 2.67
CA ALA A 515 24.63 -4.39 2.05
C ALA A 515 25.20 -3.92 0.70
N ILE A 516 24.35 -3.42 -0.20
CA ILE A 516 24.77 -3.07 -1.58
C ILE A 516 24.66 -1.58 -1.88
N GLY A 517 24.10 -0.78 -0.97
CA GLY A 517 23.90 0.66 -1.15
C GLY A 517 22.54 1.04 -1.75
N THR A 518 22.11 2.27 -1.49
CA THR A 518 20.81 2.80 -1.90
C THR A 518 20.64 2.84 -3.42
N SER A 519 21.68 3.25 -4.16
CA SER A 519 21.65 3.31 -5.63
C SER A 519 21.35 1.95 -6.26
N TRP A 520 22.12 0.91 -5.91
CA TRP A 520 21.92 -0.45 -6.41
C TRP A 520 20.59 -1.05 -6.00
N THR A 521 20.09 -0.70 -4.80
CA THR A 521 18.77 -1.15 -4.33
C THR A 521 17.64 -0.62 -5.23
N PHE A 522 17.64 0.68 -5.57
CA PHE A 522 16.66 1.24 -6.50
C PHE A 522 16.83 0.70 -7.93
N LEU A 523 18.07 0.39 -8.35
CA LEU A 523 18.32 -0.25 -9.64
C LEU A 523 17.67 -1.64 -9.72
N ILE A 524 17.71 -2.44 -8.64
CA ILE A 524 17.03 -3.74 -8.57
C ILE A 524 15.52 -3.57 -8.78
N PHE A 525 14.88 -2.61 -8.09
CA PHE A 525 13.47 -2.32 -8.32
C PHE A 525 13.20 -1.84 -9.77
N GLY A 526 14.12 -1.08 -10.37
CA GLY A 526 14.05 -0.69 -11.77
C GLY A 526 14.09 -1.88 -12.73
N VAL A 527 15.01 -2.83 -12.53
CA VAL A 527 15.11 -4.07 -13.32
C VAL A 527 13.86 -4.92 -13.14
N ILE A 528 13.36 -5.08 -11.92
CA ILE A 528 12.11 -5.80 -11.68
C ILE A 528 10.93 -5.11 -12.38
N SER A 529 10.90 -3.78 -12.42
CA SER A 529 9.86 -3.02 -13.13
C SER A 529 9.91 -3.25 -14.65
N VAL A 530 11.11 -3.41 -15.22
CA VAL A 530 11.28 -3.81 -16.63
C VAL A 530 10.73 -5.23 -16.86
N VAL A 531 11.03 -6.18 -15.98
CA VAL A 531 10.48 -7.54 -16.04
C VAL A 531 8.95 -7.52 -15.90
N ALA A 532 8.42 -6.70 -14.99
CA ALA A 532 6.99 -6.49 -14.81
C ALA A 532 6.33 -5.93 -16.08
N LEU A 533 6.99 -5.00 -16.77
CA LEU A 533 6.52 -4.46 -18.05
C LEU A 533 6.38 -5.57 -19.10
N PHE A 534 7.43 -6.38 -19.31
CA PHE A 534 7.36 -7.52 -20.22
C PHE A 534 6.27 -8.52 -19.82
N PHE A 535 6.12 -8.77 -18.52
CA PHE A 535 5.08 -9.63 -18.00
C PHE A 535 3.67 -9.11 -18.34
N VAL A 536 3.41 -7.81 -18.11
CA VAL A 536 2.12 -7.18 -18.44
C VAL A 536 1.85 -7.23 -19.95
N LEU A 537 2.87 -7.00 -20.78
CA LEU A 537 2.73 -7.07 -22.23
C LEU A 537 2.31 -8.46 -22.71
N ILE A 538 2.89 -9.53 -22.13
CA ILE A 538 2.71 -10.91 -22.57
C ILE A 538 1.49 -11.60 -21.94
N PHE A 539 1.31 -11.44 -20.62
CA PHE A 539 0.38 -12.28 -19.84
C PHE A 539 -0.93 -11.58 -19.46
N VAL A 540 -0.94 -10.25 -19.38
CA VAL A 540 -2.15 -9.50 -18.96
C VAL A 540 -3.00 -9.16 -20.19
N PRO A 541 -4.26 -9.63 -20.27
CA PRO A 541 -5.19 -9.24 -21.34
C PRO A 541 -5.76 -7.84 -21.08
N GLU A 542 -6.27 -7.19 -22.14
CA GLU A 542 -7.12 -6.01 -21.96
C GLU A 542 -8.52 -6.47 -21.58
N THR A 543 -9.03 -6.00 -20.45
CA THR A 543 -10.35 -6.36 -19.90
C THR A 543 -11.41 -5.27 -20.14
N LYS A 544 -11.00 -4.09 -20.64
CA LYS A 544 -11.91 -2.95 -20.80
C LYS A 544 -13.12 -3.27 -21.69
N GLY A 545 -14.31 -3.18 -21.08
CA GLY A 545 -15.60 -3.23 -21.78
C GLY A 545 -15.92 -4.58 -22.40
N LEU A 546 -15.33 -5.66 -21.88
CA LEU A 546 -15.62 -7.03 -22.28
C LEU A 546 -16.50 -7.70 -21.19
N PRO A 547 -17.57 -8.41 -21.58
CA PRO A 547 -18.29 -9.27 -20.64
C PRO A 547 -17.39 -10.41 -20.16
N ILE A 548 -17.67 -10.94 -18.97
CA ILE A 548 -16.81 -11.92 -18.27
C ILE A 548 -16.61 -13.19 -19.13
N GLU A 549 -17.65 -13.59 -19.85
CA GLU A 549 -17.65 -14.76 -20.73
C GLU A 549 -16.71 -14.58 -21.93
N GLU A 550 -16.57 -13.35 -22.45
CA GLU A 550 -15.62 -13.03 -23.52
C GLU A 550 -14.18 -13.02 -23.01
N VAL A 551 -13.93 -12.57 -21.78
CA VAL A 551 -12.62 -12.66 -21.12
C VAL A 551 -12.22 -14.12 -20.94
N GLU A 552 -13.16 -14.98 -20.54
CA GLU A 552 -12.95 -16.43 -20.41
C GLU A 552 -12.57 -17.05 -21.76
N LYS A 553 -13.32 -16.74 -22.82
CA LYS A 553 -13.06 -17.22 -24.18
C LYS A 553 -11.71 -16.69 -24.74
N MET A 554 -11.33 -15.45 -24.42
CA MET A 554 -10.02 -14.90 -24.77
C MET A 554 -8.88 -15.64 -24.06
N LEU A 555 -9.05 -15.92 -22.77
CA LEU A 555 -8.10 -16.71 -21.99
C LEU A 555 -8.01 -18.16 -22.49
N GLU A 556 -9.04 -18.70 -23.14
CA GLU A 556 -8.99 -20.01 -23.80
C GLU A 556 -8.26 -19.99 -25.15
N MET A 557 -8.63 -19.08 -26.06
CA MET A 557 -8.15 -19.09 -27.46
C MET A 557 -6.72 -18.59 -27.66
N ARG A 558 -6.14 -17.84 -26.71
CA ARG A 558 -4.76 -17.32 -26.76
C ARG A 558 -4.43 -16.61 -28.09
N ALA A 559 -5.13 -15.52 -28.40
CA ALA A 559 -4.57 -14.57 -29.36
C ALA A 559 -3.68 -13.59 -28.58
N LEU A 560 -2.35 -13.72 -28.70
CA LEU A 560 -1.41 -12.62 -28.42
C LEU A 560 -1.67 -11.51 -29.44
N HIS A 561 -2.80 -10.81 -29.33
CA HIS A 561 -3.03 -9.61 -30.12
C HIS A 561 -2.23 -8.47 -29.51
N LEU A 562 -0.96 -8.38 -29.94
CA LEU A 562 -0.11 -7.20 -29.83
C LEU A 562 -0.63 -6.01 -30.68
N LYS A 563 -1.90 -6.04 -31.11
CA LYS A 563 -2.56 -4.96 -31.86
C LYS A 563 -2.94 -3.83 -30.90
N PHE A 564 -1.91 -3.12 -30.47
CA PHE A 564 -1.92 -2.05 -29.47
C PHE A 564 -2.73 -0.80 -29.90
N TRP A 565 -2.96 -0.62 -31.21
CA TRP A 565 -3.41 0.63 -31.84
C TRP A 565 -4.49 0.48 -32.93
N GLU A 566 -5.17 -0.66 -33.05
CA GLU A 566 -6.32 -0.72 -33.97
C GLU A 566 -7.53 -0.02 -33.34
N LYS A 567 -8.00 1.06 -33.99
CA LYS A 567 -9.37 1.55 -33.79
C LYS A 567 -10.31 0.37 -34.01
N ARG A 568 -11.25 0.15 -33.07
CA ARG A 568 -12.34 -0.82 -33.30
C ARG A 568 -12.97 -0.49 -34.67
N PRO A 569 -13.21 -1.47 -35.55
CA PRO A 569 -14.03 -1.22 -36.72
C PRO A 569 -15.43 -0.79 -36.23
N ASP A 570 -15.95 0.22 -36.90
CA ASP A 570 -17.25 0.82 -36.65
C ASP A 570 -18.36 -0.26 -36.66
N PRO A 571 -19.31 -0.31 -35.71
CA PRO A 571 -20.39 -1.30 -35.70
C PRO A 571 -21.22 -1.31 -36.98
N SER A 572 -21.15 -0.25 -37.79
CA SER A 572 -21.80 -0.09 -39.10
C SER A 572 -21.31 -1.07 -40.17
N GLN A 573 -20.15 -1.73 -40.00
CA GLN A 573 -19.62 -2.69 -40.98
C GLN A 573 -19.98 -4.17 -40.72
N LYS A 574 -20.68 -4.51 -39.63
CA LYS A 574 -21.07 -5.90 -39.33
C LYS A 574 -22.33 -6.40 -40.04
N ASN A 575 -23.03 -5.54 -40.79
CA ASN A 575 -24.26 -5.89 -41.52
C ASN A 575 -24.07 -6.10 -43.03
N GLN A 576 -22.85 -6.29 -43.51
CA GLN A 576 -22.59 -6.73 -44.89
C GLN A 576 -21.63 -7.91 -44.85
N VAL A 577 -22.06 -9.06 -45.39
CA VAL A 577 -21.45 -10.41 -45.31
C VAL A 577 -21.96 -11.12 -44.05
N VAL A 578 -23.13 -11.76 -44.05
CA VAL A 578 -23.63 -12.86 -44.92
C VAL A 578 -25.14 -12.77 -45.05
#